data_AF-A0A1V4PPQ5-F1
#
_entry.id   AF-A0A1V4PPQ5-F1
#
_cell.length_a   1.000
_cell.length_b   1.000
_cell.length_c   1.000
_cell.angle_alpha   90.00
_cell.angle_beta   90.00
_cell.angle_gamma   90.00
#
_symmetry.space_group_name_H-M   'P 1'
#
loop_
_entity.id
_entity.type
_entity.pdbx_description
1 polymer ?
#
loop_
_entity_poly.entity_id
_entity_poly.type
_entity_poly.pdbx_seq_one_letter_code
_entity_poly.pdbx_strand_id
1 'polypeptide(L)'
;MQAGQQQGVAIDAKFFPLMWLLYFIKPKIVVDGHELPGTWGRNEIPLPPGQHHVHVHVPYFLPPRIGPADYPVLVQPGQGVELEYRAPVWAYSRGSLGPAPQQYNGVGLAIAISVIPIVLIVLIVILNVAIATS
;
A
#
# COMPACT_ATOMS: atom_id res chain seq x y z
N MET A 1 -21.80 8.11 -19.39
CA MET A 1 -20.71 9.09 -19.59
C MET A 1 -19.42 8.33 -19.27
N GLN A 2 -18.69 7.88 -20.30
CA GLN A 2 -17.39 7.24 -20.08
C GLN A 2 -16.47 8.30 -19.48
N ALA A 3 -15.95 8.07 -18.27
CA ALA A 3 -14.91 8.93 -17.70
C ALA A 3 -13.81 9.02 -18.75
N GLY A 4 -13.69 10.19 -19.40
CA GLY A 4 -12.72 10.39 -20.47
C GLY A 4 -11.36 10.03 -19.90
N GLN A 5 -10.74 8.98 -20.42
CA GLN A 5 -9.38 8.61 -20.05
C GLN A 5 -8.50 9.79 -20.46
N GLN A 6 -8.23 10.68 -19.51
CA GLN A 6 -7.27 11.75 -19.69
C GLN A 6 -5.93 11.07 -19.95
N GLN A 7 -5.21 11.55 -20.95
CA GLN A 7 -3.92 10.99 -21.32
C GLN A 7 -2.97 11.05 -20.11
N GLY A 8 -2.41 9.90 -19.74
CA GLY A 8 -1.54 9.78 -18.58
C GLY A 8 -1.80 8.54 -17.76
N VAL A 9 -1.77 8.67 -16.44
CA VAL A 9 -1.90 7.55 -15.50
C VAL A 9 -2.95 7.85 -14.44
N ALA A 10 -3.86 6.92 -14.23
CA ALA A 10 -4.78 6.91 -13.09
C ALA A 10 -4.29 5.87 -12.06
N ILE A 11 -4.00 6.31 -10.84
CA ILE A 11 -3.54 5.45 -9.75
C ILE A 11 -4.64 5.36 -8.68
N ASP A 12 -5.20 4.17 -8.48
CA ASP A 12 -6.13 3.88 -7.40
C ASP A 12 -5.37 3.39 -6.16
N ALA A 13 -5.16 4.28 -5.19
CA ALA A 13 -4.40 4.01 -3.98
C ALA A 13 -5.29 3.47 -2.85
N LYS A 14 -4.93 2.30 -2.31
CA LYS A 14 -5.70 1.61 -1.27
C LYS A 14 -4.82 1.18 -0.11
N PHE A 15 -5.43 1.13 1.07
CA PHE A 15 -4.85 0.53 2.26
C PHE A 15 -5.80 -0.52 2.85
N PHE A 16 -5.24 -1.44 3.64
CA PHE A 16 -6.02 -2.48 4.28
C PHE A 16 -6.88 -1.89 5.42
N PRO A 17 -8.18 -2.22 5.56
CA PRO A 17 -9.08 -1.56 6.53
C PRO A 17 -8.59 -1.53 7.98
N LEU A 18 -7.85 -2.56 8.42
CA LEU A 18 -7.29 -2.61 9.79
C LEU A 18 -6.22 -1.52 10.02
N MET A 19 -5.63 -0.96 8.96
CA MET A 19 -4.70 0.16 8.99
C MET A 19 -5.41 1.50 8.81
N TRP A 20 -6.61 1.66 9.35
CA TRP A 20 -7.44 2.86 9.23
C TRP A 20 -6.74 4.17 9.62
N LEU A 21 -5.73 4.13 10.49
CA LEU A 21 -4.90 5.30 10.81
C LEU A 21 -4.20 5.91 9.59
N LEU A 22 -3.90 5.10 8.56
CA LEU A 22 -3.33 5.59 7.31
C LEU A 22 -4.28 6.53 6.57
N TYR A 23 -5.59 6.48 6.84
CA TYR A 23 -6.54 7.41 6.24
C TYR A 23 -6.14 8.88 6.45
N PHE A 24 -5.54 9.20 7.59
CA PHE A 24 -5.07 10.56 7.92
C PHE A 24 -3.72 10.92 7.28
N ILE A 25 -3.03 9.93 6.71
CA ILE A 25 -1.68 10.07 6.17
C ILE A 25 -1.72 9.77 4.68
N LYS A 26 -1.75 10.83 3.87
CA LYS A 26 -1.91 10.72 2.43
C LYS A 26 -0.65 10.11 1.77
N PRO A 27 -0.81 9.22 0.77
CA PRO A 27 0.32 8.72 0.01
C PRO A 27 0.97 9.84 -0.82
N LYS A 28 2.25 9.67 -1.11
CA LYS A 28 3.01 10.47 -2.06
C LYS A 28 3.20 9.68 -3.33
N ILE A 29 2.99 10.34 -4.47
CA ILE A 29 3.20 9.76 -5.79
C ILE A 29 4.38 10.50 -6.41
N VAL A 30 5.39 9.79 -6.88
CA VAL A 30 6.55 10.36 -7.55
C VAL A 30 6.54 9.88 -8.98
N VAL A 31 6.55 10.81 -9.94
CA VAL A 31 6.65 10.49 -11.37
C VAL A 31 7.91 11.11 -11.92
N ASP A 32 8.77 10.28 -12.52
CA ASP A 32 10.06 10.71 -13.08
C ASP A 32 10.92 11.54 -12.10
N GLY A 33 10.84 11.22 -10.81
CA GLY A 33 11.55 11.92 -9.73
C GLY A 33 10.82 13.16 -9.17
N HIS A 34 9.70 13.58 -9.77
CA HIS A 34 8.89 14.69 -9.27
C HIS A 34 7.81 14.20 -8.31
N GLU A 35 7.87 14.65 -7.06
CA GLU A 35 6.90 14.31 -6.03
C GLU A 35 5.61 15.14 -6.18
N LEU A 36 4.48 14.43 -6.19
CA LEU A 36 3.13 14.93 -6.26
C LEU A 36 2.36 14.49 -5.01
N PRO A 37 1.51 15.35 -4.44
CA PRO A 37 0.60 14.95 -3.37
C PRO A 37 -0.43 13.96 -3.93
N GLY A 38 -0.59 12.80 -3.26
CA GLY A 38 -1.63 11.84 -3.57
C GLY A 38 -2.79 11.86 -2.58
N THR A 39 -3.85 11.15 -2.90
CA THR A 39 -4.96 10.81 -2.01
C THR A 39 -5.21 9.31 -2.01
N TRP A 40 -5.93 8.81 -1.00
CA TRP A 40 -6.50 7.47 -1.06
C TRP A 40 -7.66 7.47 -2.05
N GLY A 41 -7.74 6.43 -2.88
CA GLY A 41 -8.64 6.34 -4.04
C GLY A 41 -7.94 6.77 -5.33
N ARG A 42 -8.73 7.24 -6.30
CA ARG A 42 -8.27 7.55 -7.66
C ARG A 42 -7.51 8.88 -7.72
N ASN A 43 -6.30 8.82 -8.27
CA ASN A 43 -5.43 9.97 -8.55
C ASN A 43 -5.19 10.01 -10.06
N GLU A 44 -5.59 11.08 -10.74
CA GLU A 44 -5.36 11.24 -12.17
C GLU A 44 -4.17 12.15 -12.41
N ILE A 45 -3.16 11.63 -13.10
CA ILE A 45 -1.89 12.30 -13.35
C ILE A 45 -1.74 12.43 -14.87
N PRO A 46 -1.95 13.63 -15.43
CA PRO A 46 -1.71 13.87 -16.84
C PRO A 46 -0.22 13.69 -17.16
N LEU A 47 0.08 12.87 -18.16
CA LEU A 47 1.45 12.64 -18.62
C LEU A 47 1.51 12.66 -20.15
N PRO A 48 2.59 13.19 -20.74
CA PRO A 48 2.81 13.11 -22.18
C PRO A 48 2.94 11.64 -22.63
N PRO A 49 2.84 11.34 -23.94
CA PRO A 49 3.16 10.01 -24.42
C PRO A 49 4.65 9.71 -24.22
N GLY A 50 4.97 8.52 -23.68
CA GLY A 50 6.34 8.15 -23.37
C GLY A 50 6.44 7.10 -22.27
N GLN A 51 7.69 6.74 -21.96
CA GLN A 51 8.01 5.88 -20.82
C GLN A 51 8.24 6.75 -19.59
N HIS A 52 7.52 6.43 -18.52
CA HIS A 52 7.57 7.12 -17.24
C HIS A 52 7.85 6.12 -16.12
N HIS A 53 8.43 6.59 -15.03
CA HIS A 53 8.64 5.80 -13.82
C HIS A 53 7.75 6.33 -12.71
N VAL A 54 6.83 5.50 -12.23
CA VAL A 54 5.92 5.83 -11.14
C VAL A 54 6.38 5.15 -9.87
N HIS A 55 6.43 5.92 -8.78
CA HIS A 55 6.73 5.43 -7.46
C HIS A 55 5.66 5.91 -6.47
N VAL A 56 5.22 5.04 -5.57
CA VAL A 56 4.23 5.39 -4.54
C VAL A 56 4.72 4.92 -3.17
N HIS A 57 4.59 5.79 -2.17
CA HIS A 57 4.84 5.45 -0.78
C HIS A 57 3.97 6.29 0.15
N VAL A 58 3.76 5.82 1.39
CA VAL A 58 3.12 6.63 2.43
C VAL A 58 4.21 7.22 3.33
N PRO A 59 4.29 8.56 3.48
CA PRO A 59 5.24 9.17 4.40
C PRO A 59 4.87 8.83 5.84
N TYR A 60 5.84 8.45 6.66
CA TYR A 60 5.57 8.10 8.06
C TYR A 60 6.79 8.43 8.93
N PHE A 61 6.65 8.42 10.26
CA PHE A 61 7.77 8.77 11.14
C PHE A 61 8.82 7.65 11.19
N LEU A 62 8.38 6.41 11.42
CA LEU A 62 9.23 5.22 11.45
C LEU A 62 8.44 3.98 11.02
N PRO A 63 8.73 3.38 9.85
CA PRO A 63 9.75 3.78 8.87
C PRO A 63 9.40 5.10 8.16
N PRO A 64 10.37 5.87 7.63
CA PRO A 64 10.11 7.12 6.91
C PRO A 64 9.17 6.99 5.69
N ARG A 65 9.18 5.81 5.07
CA ARG A 65 8.36 5.47 3.90
C ARG A 65 7.75 4.10 4.11
N ILE A 66 6.45 4.06 4.30
CA ILE A 66 5.69 2.82 4.32
C ILE A 66 5.36 2.43 2.89
N GLY A 67 5.53 1.15 2.58
CA GLY A 67 5.05 0.57 1.33
C GLY A 67 5.64 1.17 0.05
N PRO A 68 6.94 1.48 -0.05
CA PRO A 68 7.52 1.93 -1.31
C PRO A 68 7.28 0.89 -2.40
N ALA A 69 6.79 1.34 -3.55
CA ALA A 69 6.54 0.52 -4.73
C ALA A 69 6.83 1.32 -6.00
N ASP A 70 7.44 0.66 -6.98
CA ASP A 70 7.91 1.24 -8.23
C ASP A 70 7.27 0.49 -9.40
N TYR A 71 6.88 1.22 -10.45
CA TYR A 71 6.30 0.65 -11.65
C TYR A 71 6.64 1.49 -12.89
N PRO A 72 7.31 0.91 -13.91
CA PRO A 72 7.50 1.57 -15.18
C PRO A 72 6.20 1.55 -15.98
N VAL A 73 5.79 2.68 -16.52
CA VAL A 73 4.56 2.82 -17.31
C VAL A 73 4.86 3.41 -18.68
N LEU A 74 4.24 2.84 -19.71
CA LEU A 74 4.30 3.34 -21.08
C LEU A 74 2.94 3.97 -21.42
N VAL A 75 2.92 5.29 -21.57
CA VAL A 75 1.73 6.06 -21.95
C VAL A 75 1.73 6.23 -23.47
N GLN A 76 0.73 5.68 -24.16
CA GLN A 76 0.56 5.89 -25.61
C GLN A 76 -0.20 7.20 -25.88
N PRO A 77 -0.07 7.79 -27.08
CA PRO A 77 -0.82 9.00 -27.44
C PRO A 77 -2.33 8.82 -27.26
N GLY A 78 -2.96 9.72 -26.49
CA GLY A 78 -4.40 9.67 -26.20
C GLY A 78 -4.85 8.55 -25.26
N GLN A 79 -3.92 7.80 -24.66
CA GLN A 79 -4.24 6.69 -23.74
C GLN A 79 -4.10 7.12 -22.27
N GLY A 80 -5.05 6.69 -21.43
CA GLY A 80 -4.89 6.64 -19.98
C GLY A 80 -4.51 5.22 -19.52
N VAL A 81 -3.49 5.09 -18.67
CA VAL A 81 -3.10 3.81 -18.06
C VAL A 81 -3.65 3.73 -16.64
N GLU A 82 -4.36 2.66 -16.32
CA GLU A 82 -4.88 2.42 -14.97
C GLU A 82 -3.92 1.54 -14.15
N LEU A 83 -3.54 2.04 -12.98
CA LEU A 83 -2.72 1.34 -12.00
C LEU A 83 -3.46 1.29 -10.66
N GLU A 84 -3.20 0.25 -9.89
CA GLU A 84 -3.64 0.13 -8.51
C GLU A 84 -2.40 0.11 -7.60
N TYR A 85 -2.48 0.84 -6.49
CA TYR A 85 -1.50 0.80 -5.42
C TYR A 85 -2.12 0.19 -4.16
N ARG A 86 -1.40 -0.74 -3.52
CA ARG A 86 -1.77 -1.34 -2.24
C ARG A 86 -0.67 -1.09 -1.22
N ALA A 87 -0.97 -0.27 -0.22
CA ALA A 87 -0.11 -0.14 0.95
C ALA A 87 -0.03 -1.50 1.68
N PRO A 88 1.16 -1.91 2.17
CA PRO A 88 1.33 -3.20 2.82
C PRO A 88 0.62 -3.24 4.16
N VAL A 89 0.16 -4.43 4.58
CA VAL A 89 -0.41 -4.62 5.94
C VAL A 89 0.66 -4.46 7.02
N TRP A 90 1.92 -4.73 6.67
CA TRP A 90 3.07 -4.52 7.55
C TRP A 90 3.87 -3.30 7.11
N ALA A 91 4.05 -2.33 8.01
CA ALA A 91 4.64 -1.03 7.69
C ALA A 91 6.04 -1.08 7.07
N TYR A 92 6.84 -2.10 7.40
CA TYR A 92 8.20 -2.28 6.86
C TYR A 92 8.26 -3.10 5.56
N SER A 93 7.14 -3.61 5.07
CA SER A 93 7.08 -4.30 3.79
C SER A 93 6.98 -3.31 2.61
N ARG A 94 7.25 -3.80 1.40
CA ARG A 94 6.97 -3.06 0.16
C ARG A 94 5.48 -3.03 -0.14
N GLY A 95 5.02 -1.95 -0.76
CA GLY A 95 3.69 -1.90 -1.35
C GLY A 95 3.64 -2.70 -2.65
N SER A 96 2.44 -2.81 -3.21
CA SER A 96 2.24 -3.37 -4.55
C SER A 96 1.74 -2.26 -5.47
N LEU A 97 2.35 -2.11 -6.65
CA LEU A 97 1.98 -1.14 -7.66
C LEU A 97 2.00 -1.81 -9.03
N GLY A 98 0.93 -1.66 -9.80
CA GLY A 98 0.81 -2.23 -11.13
C GLY A 98 -0.64 -2.25 -11.62
N PRO A 99 -0.93 -2.94 -12.74
CA PRO A 99 -2.29 -3.07 -13.25
C PRO A 99 -3.20 -3.73 -12.21
N ALA A 100 -4.45 -3.27 -12.12
CA ALA A 100 -5.41 -3.87 -11.21
C ALA A 100 -5.73 -5.33 -11.63
N PRO A 101 -6.01 -6.24 -10.67
CA PRO A 101 -5.98 -6.04 -9.22
C PRO A 101 -4.57 -6.26 -8.62
N GLN A 102 -4.21 -5.49 -7.60
CA GLN A 102 -2.98 -5.68 -6.82
C GLN A 102 -3.28 -6.34 -5.47
N GLN A 103 -2.35 -7.16 -4.98
CA GLN A 103 -2.47 -7.84 -3.68
C GLN A 103 -1.83 -7.03 -2.54
N TYR A 104 -2.35 -7.21 -1.33
CA TYR A 104 -1.74 -6.67 -0.12
C TYR A 104 -0.55 -7.52 0.32
N ASN A 105 0.62 -6.89 0.42
CA ASN A 105 1.82 -7.54 0.94
C ASN A 105 1.85 -7.52 2.47
N GLY A 106 2.67 -8.39 3.07
CA GLY A 106 2.93 -8.41 4.50
C GLY A 106 1.82 -9.03 5.36
N VAL A 107 0.77 -9.59 4.76
CA VAL A 107 -0.36 -10.22 5.48
C VAL A 107 0.12 -11.36 6.38
N GLY A 108 0.94 -12.28 5.87
CA GLY A 108 1.43 -13.42 6.65
C GLY A 108 2.27 -12.99 7.86
N LEU A 109 3.09 -11.95 7.71
CA LEU A 109 3.88 -11.39 8.81
C LEU A 109 2.98 -10.70 9.85
N ALA A 110 1.97 -9.94 9.41
CA ALA A 110 1.01 -9.32 10.31
C ALA A 110 0.21 -10.36 11.11
N ILE A 111 -0.20 -11.47 10.47
CA ILE A 111 -0.86 -12.60 11.15
C ILE A 111 0.10 -13.22 12.16
N ALA A 112 1.34 -13.54 11.79
CA ALA A 112 2.31 -14.14 12.70
C ALA A 112 2.56 -13.28 13.95
N ILE A 113 2.78 -11.98 13.77
CA ILE A 113 3.00 -11.03 14.87
C ILE A 113 1.78 -10.90 15.77
N SER A 114 0.57 -11.02 15.22
CA SER A 114 -0.67 -10.92 16.01
C SER A 114 -0.97 -12.22 16.77
N VAL A 115 -0.82 -13.38 16.12
CA VAL A 115 -1.25 -14.68 16.65
C VAL A 115 -0.24 -15.27 17.63
N ILE A 116 1.07 -15.15 17.37
CA ILE A 116 2.11 -15.77 18.22
C ILE A 116 2.04 -15.28 19.67
N PRO A 117 1.97 -13.96 19.98
CA PRO A 117 1.88 -13.47 21.35
C PRO A 117 0.60 -13.94 22.04
N ILE A 118 -0.53 -13.98 21.33
CA ILE A 118 -1.81 -14.47 21.87
C ILE A 118 -1.67 -15.93 22.29
N VAL A 119 -1.11 -16.77 21.43
CA VAL A 119 -0.87 -18.19 21.73
C VAL A 119 0.06 -18.34 22.95
N LEU A 120 1.16 -17.57 23.01
CA LEU A 120 2.08 -17.58 24.14
C LEU A 120 1.39 -17.16 25.45
N ILE A 121 0.58 -16.10 25.42
CA ILE A 121 -0.19 -15.65 26.59
C ILE A 121 -1.15 -16.74 27.06
N VAL A 122 -1.88 -17.36 26.13
CA VAL A 122 -2.80 -18.47 26.45
C VAL A 122 -2.04 -19.64 27.09
N LEU A 123 -0.89 -20.02 26.53
CA LEU A 123 -0.05 -21.09 27.10
C LEU A 123 0.46 -20.75 28.50
N ILE A 124 0.90 -19.50 28.72
CA ILE A 124 1.34 -19.01 30.03
C ILE A 124 0.19 -19.08 31.03
N VAL A 125 -1.02 -18.64 30.66
CA VAL A 125 -2.20 -18.71 31.52
C VAL A 125 -2.54 -20.16 31.87
N ILE A 126 -2.56 -21.06 30.89
CA ILE A 126 -2.83 -22.49 31.11
C ILE A 126 -1.79 -23.09 32.07
N LEU A 127 -0.51 -22.79 31.87
CA LEU A 127 0.57 -23.27 32.73
C LEU A 127 0.41 -22.77 34.17
N ASN A 128 0.08 -21.49 34.36
CA ASN A 128 -0.14 -20.93 35.69
C ASN A 128 -1.35 -21.58 36.39
N VAL A 129 -2.45 -21.82 35.66
CA VAL A 129 -3.63 -22.51 36.21
C VAL A 129 -3.28 -23.95 36.60
N ALA A 130 -2.57 -24.67 35.74
CA ALA A 130 -2.15 -26.05 36.02
C ALA A 130 -1.30 -26.14 37.28
N ILE A 131 -0.31 -25.25 37.43
CA ILE A 131 0.54 -25.16 38.63
C ILE A 131 -0.27 -24.80 39.88
N ALA A 132 -1.28 -23.92 39.77
CA ALA A 132 -2.11 -23.55 40.92
C ALA A 132 -3.04 -24.67 41.40
N THR A 133 -3.35 -25.64 40.52
CA THR A 133 -4.23 -26.78 40.83
C THR A 133 -3.51 -28.08 41.20
N SER A 134 -2.18 -28.12 41.09
CA SER A 134 -1.32 -29.25 41.49
C SER A 134 -0.80 -29.10 42.91
#